data_AF-A0A929Z6E3-F1
#
_entry.id   AF-A0A929Z6E3-F1
#
_cell.length_a   1.000
_cell.length_b   1.000
_cell.length_c   1.000
_cell.angle_alpha   90.00
_cell.angle_beta   90.00
_cell.angle_gamma   90.00
#
_symmetry.space_group_name_H-M   'P 1'
#
loop_
_entity.id
_entity.type
_entity.pdbx_description
1 polymer ?
#
loop_
_entity_poly.entity_id
_entity_poly.type
_entity_poly.pdbx_seq_one_letter_code
_entity_poly.pdbx_strand_id
1 'polypeptide(L)' 'MEYNGKDYWTREELIETFDGGGFNELDKEGAFGIALCIPEIYDGIVYDFERFSSKVKSALTMQSFCPN' A
#
# COMPACT_ATOMS: atom_id res chain seq x y z
N MET A 1 4.58 -6.60 2.90
CA MET A 1 5.24 -7.19 4.09
C MET A 1 4.19 -7.92 4.92
N GLU A 2 4.37 -9.20 5.23
CA GLU A 2 3.36 -9.95 6.01
C GLU A 2 3.62 -9.88 7.54
N TYR A 3 2.59 -9.57 8.32
CA TYR A 3 2.60 -9.64 9.79
C TYR A 3 1.22 -10.04 10.32
N ASN A 4 1.17 -11.01 11.23
CA ASN A 4 -0.09 -11.59 11.74
C ASN A 4 -1.09 -12.01 10.64
N GLY A 5 -0.60 -12.54 9.52
CA GLY A 5 -1.41 -12.98 8.38
C GLY A 5 -2.04 -11.84 7.57
N LYS A 6 -1.58 -10.60 7.78
CA LYS A 6 -1.98 -9.41 7.03
C LYS A 6 -0.81 -8.89 6.23
N ASP A 7 -1.08 -8.40 5.03
CA ASP A 7 -0.07 -7.77 4.19
C ASP A 7 -0.08 -6.25 4.37
N TYR A 8 1.07 -5.69 4.68
CA TYR A 8 1.30 -4.28 4.94
C TYR A 8 2.25 -3.69 3.91
N TRP A 9 1.97 -2.47 3.49
CA TRP A 9 2.78 -1.72 2.54
C TRP A 9 3.35 -0.47 3.20
N THR A 10 4.63 -0.20 2.99
CA THR A 10 5.21 1.07 3.39
C THR A 10 4.75 2.19 2.46
N ARG A 11 4.84 3.43 2.95
CA ARG A 11 4.64 4.61 2.09
C ARG A 11 5.57 4.60 0.88
N GLU A 12 6.81 4.17 1.08
CA GLU A 12 7.85 4.14 0.04
C GLU A 12 7.48 3.19 -1.10
N GLU A 13 7.05 1.96 -0.78
CA GLU A 13 6.58 0.97 -1.76
C GLU A 13 5.38 1.50 -2.56
N LEU A 14 4.43 2.17 -1.89
CA LEU A 14 3.28 2.75 -2.57
C LEU A 14 3.65 3.92 -3.48
N ILE A 15 4.62 4.76 -3.08
CA ILE A 15 5.13 5.85 -3.92
C ILE A 15 5.89 5.29 -5.12
N GLU A 16 6.67 4.23 -4.96
CA GLU A 16 7.37 3.57 -6.07
C GLU A 16 6.37 2.95 -7.06
N THR A 17 5.27 2.39 -6.56
CA THR A 17 4.22 1.74 -7.37
C THR A 17 3.38 2.74 -8.17
N PHE A 18 2.97 3.84 -7.55
CA PHE A 18 1.97 4.77 -8.10
C PHE A 18 2.53 6.13 -8.49
N ASP A 19 3.85 6.32 -8.38
CA ASP A 19 4.53 7.61 -8.36
C ASP A 19 4.04 8.52 -7.22
N GLY A 20 4.86 9.50 -6.83
CA GLY A 20 4.49 10.43 -5.75
C GLY A 20 3.21 11.23 -6.04
N GLY A 21 2.91 11.48 -7.31
CA GLY A 21 1.68 12.13 -7.75
C GLY A 21 0.44 11.24 -7.61
N GLY A 22 0.51 10.00 -8.12
CA GLY A 22 -0.61 9.06 -8.06
C GLY A 22 -0.89 8.60 -6.63
N PHE A 23 0.16 8.41 -5.82
CA PHE A 23 0.00 8.17 -4.38
C PHE A 23 -0.79 9.30 -3.70
N ASN A 24 -0.43 10.56 -3.92
CA ASN A 24 -1.09 11.69 -3.25
C ASN A 24 -2.55 11.87 -3.69
N GLU A 25 -2.88 11.57 -4.94
CA GLU A 25 -4.27 11.57 -5.40
C GLU A 25 -5.09 10.46 -4.71
N LEU A 26 -4.57 9.23 -4.71
CA LEU A 26 -5.21 8.08 -4.08
C LEU A 26 -5.35 8.25 -2.56
N ASP A 27 -4.36 8.84 -1.89
CA ASP A 27 -4.40 9.13 -0.45
C ASP A 27 -5.49 10.16 -0.11
N LYS A 28 -5.63 11.22 -0.92
CA LYS A 28 -6.73 12.20 -0.77
C LYS A 28 -8.11 11.58 -0.97
N GLU A 29 -8.23 10.58 -1.83
CA GLU A 29 -9.44 9.80 -2.03
C GLU A 29 -9.70 8.78 -0.89
N GLY A 30 -8.76 8.64 0.05
CA GLY A 30 -8.81 7.65 1.13
C GLY A 30 -8.60 6.21 0.64
N ALA A 31 -7.98 6.03 -0.52
CA ALA A 31 -7.89 4.74 -1.21
C ALA A 31 -6.98 3.72 -0.51
N PHE A 32 -6.08 4.16 0.38
CA PHE A 32 -5.19 3.31 1.18
C PHE A 32 -5.74 3.01 2.60
N GLY A 33 -6.89 3.58 2.96
CA GLY A 33 -7.47 3.42 4.29
C GLY A 33 -6.73 4.23 5.35
N ILE A 34 -6.45 3.61 6.50
CA ILE A 34 -5.84 4.28 7.66
C ILE A 34 -4.34 3.98 7.69
N ALA A 35 -3.53 5.04 7.77
CA ALA A 35 -2.11 4.96 8.06
C ALA A 35 -1.87 4.42 9.48
N LEU A 36 -1.07 3.37 9.61
CA LEU A 36 -0.75 2.70 10.87
C LEU A 36 0.74 2.90 11.20
N CYS A 37 1.06 2.92 12.49
CA CYS A 37 2.42 2.88 12.99
C CYS A 37 2.57 1.58 13.79
N ILE A 38 3.32 0.62 13.25
CA ILE A 38 3.54 -0.69 13.86
C ILE A 38 5.06 -0.86 14.00
N PRO A 39 5.65 -0.40 15.11
CA PRO A 39 7.11 -0.40 15.29
C PRO A 39 7.73 -1.80 15.31
N GLU A 40 6.93 -2.83 15.55
CA GLU A 40 7.38 -4.24 15.48
C GLU A 40 7.71 -4.70 14.06
N ILE A 41 7.18 -4.03 13.02
CA ILE A 41 7.41 -4.41 11.61
C ILE A 41 8.19 -3.36 10.83
N TYR A 42 8.01 -2.08 11.13
CA TYR A 42 8.66 -0.99 10.42
C TYR A 42 8.67 0.29 11.28
N ASP A 43 9.82 0.95 11.36
CA ASP A 43 9.97 2.23 12.07
C ASP A 43 9.45 3.38 11.21
N GLY A 44 8.13 3.42 11.02
CA GLY A 44 7.46 4.40 10.19
C GLY A 44 6.00 4.07 9.89
N ILE A 45 5.45 4.71 8.85
CA ILE A 45 4.04 4.52 8.46
C ILE A 45 3.90 3.34 7.52
N VAL A 46 2.97 2.46 7.86
CA VAL A 46 2.53 1.33 7.04
C VAL A 46 1.03 1.42 6.77
N TYR A 47 0.59 0.74 5.72
CA TYR A 47 -0.82 0.67 5.34
C TYR A 47 -1.25 -0.79 5.18
N ASP A 48 -2.42 -1.14 5.73
CA ASP A 48 -2.99 -2.50 5.66
C ASP A 48 -3.61 -2.73 4.27
N PHE A 49 -3.06 -3.66 3.49
CA PHE A 49 -3.54 -3.99 2.15
C PHE A 49 -5.03 -4.36 2.14
N GLU A 50 -5.55 -5.00 3.20
CA GLU A 50 -6.97 -5.34 3.28
C GLU A 50 -7.87 -4.11 3.29
N ARG A 51 -7.36 -2.96 3.74
CA ARG A 51 -8.08 -1.68 3.79
C ARG A 51 -8.03 -0.92 2.47
N PHE A 52 -7.24 -1.38 1.50
CA PHE A 52 -7.14 -0.71 0.22
C PHE A 52 -8.46 -0.80 -0.55
N SER A 53 -8.74 0.27 -1.28
CA SER A 53 -9.81 0.29 -2.26
C SER A 53 -9.58 -0.77 -3.34
N SER A 54 -10.65 -1.24 -3.96
CA SER A 54 -10.57 -2.24 -5.04
C SER A 54 -9.69 -1.77 -6.22
N LYS A 55 -9.63 -0.46 -6.48
CA LYS A 55 -8.78 0.16 -7.51
C LYS A 55 -7.30 -0.07 -7.21
N VAL A 56 -6.87 0.26 -5.99
CA VAL A 56 -5.50 0.09 -5.53
C VAL A 56 -5.11 -1.39 -5.49
N LYS A 57 -5.99 -2.24 -4.95
CA LYS A 57 -5.78 -3.71 -4.93
C LYS A 57 -5.58 -4.26 -6.33
N SER A 58 -6.44 -3.90 -7.29
CA SER A 58 -6.33 -4.35 -8.68
C SER A 58 -5.00 -3.92 -9.32
N ALA A 59 -4.58 -2.67 -9.09
CA ALA A 59 -3.32 -2.16 -9.63
C ALA A 59 -2.09 -2.88 -9.06
N LEU A 60 -2.06 -3.13 -7.75
CA LEU A 60 -0.98 -3.88 -7.09
C LEU A 60 -0.95 -5.34 -7.53
N THR A 61 -2.12 -5.97 -7.68
CA THR A 61 -2.21 -7.38 -8.11
C THR A 61 -1.80 -7.52 -9.58
N MET A 62 -2.14 -6.56 -10.45
CA MET A 62 -1.73 -6.58 -11.86
C MET A 62 -0.20 -6.48 -12.04
N GLN A 63 0.52 -5.80 -11.15
CA GLN A 63 1.99 -5.79 -11.19
C GLN A 63 2.61 -7.15 -10.87
N SER A 64 1.96 -7.98 -10.05
CA SER A 64 2.44 -9.35 -9.79
C SER A 64 2.26 -10.32 -10.97
N PHE A 65 1.46 -9.96 -11.98
CA PHE A 65 1.13 -10.82 -13.13
C PHE A 65 1.82 -10.43 -14.44
N CYS A 66 2.77 -9.48 -14.42
CA CYS A 66 3.65 -9.22 -15.56
C CYS A 66 4.99 -9.97 -15.37
N PRO A 67 5.14 -11.21 -15.86
CA PRO A 67 6.46 -11.80 -16.01
C PRO A 67 7.24 -10.99 -17.05
N ASN A 68 8.43 -10.51 -16.68
CA ASN A 68 9.47 -10.23 -17.68
C ASN A 68 9.90 -11.54 -18.34
#